data_AF-A0A6L7Q0A3-F1
#
_entry.id   AF-A0A6L7Q0A3-F1
#
_cell.length_a   1.000
_cell.length_b   1.000
_cell.length_c   1.000
_cell.angle_alpha   90.00
_cell.angle_beta   90.00
_cell.angle_gamma   90.00
#
_symmetry.space_group_name_H-M   'P 1'
#
loop_
_entity.id
_entity.type
_entity.pdbx_description
1 polymer ?
#
loop_
_entity_poly.entity_id
_entity_poly.type
_entity_poly.pdbx_seq_one_letter_code
_entity_poly.pdbx_strand_id
1 'polypeptide(L)'
;MFTVTEVVPFPKDASIPIVARYHDALSAYNPNAEPGFVSLEGYLAGRLAIFGLEACGPELSRRCFIEALHTTGAIDIDGYELKFGPNDNQGSDSVFLSVIGPDGEYRQVKKLAGAN
;
A
#
# COMPACT_ATOMS: atom_id res chain seq x y z
N MET A 1 -20.03 -1.90 -16.91
CA MET A 1 -19.41 -1.34 -15.69
C MET A 1 -19.24 -2.47 -14.72
N PHE A 2 -18.00 -2.78 -14.33
CA PHE A 2 -17.70 -3.91 -13.44
C PHE A 2 -16.94 -3.38 -12.22
N THR A 3 -17.21 -3.99 -11.07
CA THR A 3 -16.55 -3.65 -9.82
C THR A 3 -15.35 -4.58 -9.63
N VAL A 4 -14.24 -4.03 -9.19
CA VAL A 4 -13.02 -4.74 -8.86
C VAL A 4 -12.60 -4.38 -7.44
N THR A 5 -12.10 -5.36 -6.71
CA THR A 5 -11.51 -5.19 -5.37
C THR A 5 -10.02 -4.96 -5.49
N GLU A 6 -9.49 -4.06 -4.68
CA GLU A 6 -8.09 -3.66 -4.67
C GLU A 6 -7.54 -3.78 -3.24
N VAL A 7 -6.24 -4.09 -3.11
CA VAL A 7 -5.55 -4.24 -1.81
C VAL A 7 -4.82 -2.97 -1.35
N VAL A 8 -4.89 -1.92 -2.17
CA VAL A 8 -4.34 -0.59 -1.88
C VAL A 8 -5.39 0.48 -2.11
N PRO A 9 -5.24 1.68 -1.51
CA PRO A 9 -6.12 2.80 -1.78
C PRO A 9 -6.10 3.23 -3.25
N PHE A 10 -7.06 4.06 -3.64
CA PHE A 10 -7.15 4.54 -5.02
C PHE A 10 -5.91 5.37 -5.39
N PRO A 11 -5.11 4.97 -6.40
CA PRO A 11 -3.80 5.56 -6.66
C PRO A 11 -3.81 7.04 -7.04
N LYS A 12 -4.94 7.58 -7.47
CA LYS A 12 -5.08 9.00 -7.83
C LYS A 12 -5.64 9.87 -6.69
N ASP A 13 -5.97 9.28 -5.54
CA ASP A 13 -6.49 10.01 -4.37
C ASP A 13 -5.36 10.51 -3.47
N ALA A 14 -4.71 11.59 -3.88
CA ALA A 14 -3.62 12.22 -3.14
C ALA A 14 -4.05 12.90 -1.81
N SER A 15 -5.33 12.83 -1.42
CA SER A 15 -5.75 13.24 -0.08
C SER A 15 -5.31 12.25 1.01
N ILE A 16 -4.98 11.01 0.61
CA ILE A 16 -4.46 9.97 1.48
C ILE A 16 -2.93 10.13 1.59
N PRO A 17 -2.34 10.23 2.81
CA PRO A 17 -0.93 10.60 2.94
C PRO A 17 0.05 9.64 2.24
N ILE A 18 -0.17 8.32 2.33
CA ILE A 18 0.67 7.35 1.62
C ILE A 18 0.61 7.51 0.09
N VAL A 19 -0.56 7.88 -0.46
CA VAL A 19 -0.72 8.10 -1.91
C VAL A 19 0.00 9.39 -2.33
N ALA A 20 -0.07 10.45 -1.51
CA ALA A 20 0.69 11.68 -1.77
C ALA A 20 2.21 11.42 -1.78
N ARG A 21 2.72 10.67 -0.80
CA ARG A 21 4.14 10.29 -0.73
C ARG A 21 4.57 9.42 -1.91
N TYR A 22 3.70 8.54 -2.36
CA TYR A 22 3.91 7.75 -3.56
C TYR A 22 4.00 8.63 -4.81
N HIS A 23 3.13 9.64 -4.97
CA HIS A 23 3.19 10.57 -6.11
C HIS A 23 4.51 11.35 -6.13
N ASP A 24 4.95 11.87 -4.99
CA ASP A 24 6.22 12.57 -4.85
C ASP A 24 7.40 11.66 -5.29
N ALA A 25 7.43 10.44 -4.78
CA ALA A 25 8.48 9.47 -5.10
C ALA A 25 8.44 9.02 -6.57
N LEU A 26 7.25 8.81 -7.14
CA LEU A 26 7.07 8.41 -8.53
C LEU A 26 7.53 9.50 -9.48
N SER A 27 7.17 10.76 -9.21
CA SER A 27 7.59 11.91 -10.01
C SER A 27 9.10 12.13 -9.96
N ALA A 28 9.70 11.98 -8.77
CA ALA A 28 11.15 12.05 -8.60
C ALA A 28 11.89 10.92 -9.35
N TYR A 29 11.30 9.72 -9.45
CA TYR A 29 11.86 8.59 -10.19
C TYR A 29 11.68 8.74 -11.71
N ASN A 30 10.48 9.10 -12.16
CA ASN A 30 10.14 9.33 -13.56
C ASN A 30 8.98 10.32 -13.67
N PRO A 31 9.23 11.57 -14.11
CA PRO A 31 8.20 12.60 -14.24
C PRO A 31 7.05 12.26 -15.20
N ASN A 32 7.24 11.28 -16.10
CA ASN A 32 6.23 10.85 -17.07
C ASN A 32 5.49 9.57 -16.63
N ALA A 33 5.79 9.02 -15.45
CA ALA A 33 5.10 7.83 -14.95
C ALA A 33 3.75 8.20 -14.37
N GLU A 34 2.72 7.43 -14.73
CA GLU A 34 1.37 7.62 -14.23
C GLU A 34 1.10 6.78 -12.97
N PRO A 35 0.40 7.32 -11.95
CA PRO A 35 0.00 6.57 -10.77
C PRO A 35 -0.91 5.38 -11.10
N GLY A 36 -0.60 4.21 -10.53
CA GLY A 36 -1.36 2.98 -10.73
C GLY A 36 -1.38 2.07 -9.50
N PHE A 37 -2.30 1.10 -9.46
CA PHE A 37 -2.49 0.20 -8.31
C PHE A 37 -1.25 -0.63 -8.03
N VAL A 38 -0.73 -1.31 -9.07
CA VAL A 38 0.46 -2.17 -8.97
C VAL A 38 1.69 -1.39 -8.52
N SER A 39 1.89 -0.18 -9.05
CA SER A 39 3.04 0.65 -8.69
C SER A 39 2.92 1.24 -7.29
N LEU A 40 1.70 1.56 -6.82
CA LEU A 40 1.47 1.95 -5.42
C LEU A 40 1.71 0.77 -4.47
N GLU A 41 1.26 -0.43 -4.81
CA GLU A 41 1.53 -1.65 -4.04
C GLU A 41 3.04 -1.94 -3.96
N GLY A 42 3.74 -1.83 -5.09
CA GLY A 42 5.20 -1.96 -5.13
C GLY A 42 5.92 -0.91 -4.27
N TYR A 43 5.42 0.33 -4.27
CA TYR A 43 5.94 1.39 -3.40
C TYR A 43 5.74 1.05 -1.91
N LEU A 44 4.54 0.61 -1.51
CA LEU A 44 4.24 0.16 -0.16
C LEU A 44 5.14 -1.02 0.27
N ALA A 45 5.31 -2.02 -0.59
CA ALA A 45 6.19 -3.16 -0.34
C ALA A 45 7.65 -2.72 -0.14
N GLY A 46 8.12 -1.77 -0.97
CA GLY A 46 9.45 -1.18 -0.81
C GLY A 46 9.61 -0.42 0.50
N ARG A 47 8.61 0.37 0.91
CA ARG A 47 8.62 1.09 2.19
C ARG A 47 8.60 0.15 3.39
N LEU A 48 7.86 -0.95 3.32
CA LEU A 48 7.89 -2.02 4.33
C LEU A 48 9.27 -2.68 4.41
N ALA A 49 9.91 -2.93 3.27
CA ALA A 49 11.26 -3.48 3.25
C ALA A 49 12.27 -2.51 3.89
N ILE A 50 12.19 -1.21 3.59
CA ILE A 50 13.02 -0.19 4.25
C ILE A 50 12.82 -0.23 5.76
N PHE A 51 11.57 -0.25 6.23
CA PHE A 51 11.25 -0.36 7.65
C PHE A 51 11.92 -1.59 8.31
N GLY A 52 11.78 -2.78 7.72
CA GLY A 52 12.37 -4.01 8.26
C GLY A 52 13.90 -3.99 8.27
N LEU A 53 14.53 -3.35 7.28
CA LEU A 53 15.98 -3.18 7.21
C LEU A 53 16.47 -2.19 8.27
N GLU A 54 15.80 -1.05 8.45
CA GLU A 54 16.14 -0.04 9.45
C GLU A 54 15.99 -0.58 10.87
N ALA A 55 14.91 -1.33 11.14
CA ALA A 55 14.68 -1.96 12.44
C ALA A 55 15.73 -3.02 12.80
N CYS A 56 16.35 -3.66 11.80
CA CYS A 56 17.43 -4.61 12.01
C CYS A 56 18.77 -3.92 12.38
N GLY A 57 18.95 -2.67 11.97
CA GLY A 57 20.20 -1.93 12.19
C GLY A 57 21.34 -2.39 11.27
N PRO A 58 22.62 -2.11 11.63
CA PRO A 58 23.76 -2.27 10.73
C PRO A 58 24.13 -3.74 10.44
N GLU A 59 23.84 -4.67 11.35
CA GLU A 59 24.19 -6.09 11.21
C GLU A 59 23.05 -6.87 10.53
N LEU A 60 22.88 -6.64 9.23
CA LEU A 60 21.77 -7.19 8.46
C LEU A 60 21.85 -8.72 8.32
N SER A 61 20.73 -9.38 8.62
CA SER A 61 20.52 -10.80 8.31
C SER A 61 19.07 -11.07 7.97
N ARG A 62 18.81 -12.13 7.20
CA ARG A 62 17.43 -12.58 6.88
C ARG A 62 16.61 -12.82 8.16
N ARG A 63 17.23 -13.41 9.17
CA ARG A 63 16.58 -13.70 10.46
C ARG A 63 16.14 -12.41 11.14
N CYS A 64 17.05 -11.44 11.26
CA CYS A 64 16.78 -10.16 11.89
C CYS A 64 15.69 -9.35 11.15
N PHE A 65 15.70 -9.32 9.81
CA PHE A 65 14.64 -8.70 9.01
C PHE A 65 13.25 -9.30 9.30
N ILE A 66 13.14 -10.64 9.29
CA ILE A 66 11.87 -11.32 9.56
C ILE A 66 11.43 -11.10 11.02
N GLU A 67 12.35 -11.23 11.98
CA GLU A 67 12.06 -10.98 13.40
C GLU A 67 11.56 -9.55 13.62
N ALA A 68 12.17 -8.55 12.97
CA ALA A 68 11.75 -7.15 13.07
C ALA A 68 10.29 -6.94 12.62
N LEU A 69 9.89 -7.51 11.49
CA LEU A 69 8.52 -7.40 10.99
C LEU A 69 7.50 -8.08 11.92
N HIS A 70 7.84 -9.25 12.47
CA HIS A 70 6.92 -10.02 13.34
C HIS A 70 6.80 -9.46 14.77
N THR A 71 7.80 -8.71 15.26
CA THR A 71 7.87 -8.29 16.67
C THR A 71 7.53 -6.82 16.91
N THR A 72 7.61 -5.98 15.87
CA THR A 72 7.30 -4.54 15.98
C THR A 72 5.85 -4.28 16.39
N GLY A 73 4.92 -5.14 15.99
CA GLY A 73 3.48 -4.90 16.15
C GLY A 73 2.93 -4.08 14.98
N ALA A 74 2.30 -2.94 15.28
CA ALA A 74 1.76 -2.06 14.25
C ALA A 74 2.90 -1.25 13.59
N ILE A 75 2.98 -1.34 12.26
CA ILE A 75 3.92 -0.63 11.40
C ILE A 75 3.13 0.44 10.65
N ASP A 76 3.36 1.71 10.97
CA ASP A 76 2.74 2.83 10.25
C ASP A 76 3.64 3.28 9.10
N ILE A 77 3.10 3.25 7.88
CA ILE A 77 3.75 3.79 6.69
C ILE A 77 2.92 4.97 6.18
N ASP A 78 3.24 6.17 6.68
CA ASP A 78 2.54 7.42 6.35
C ASP A 78 1.00 7.27 6.49
N GLY A 79 0.56 6.73 7.63
CA GLY A 79 -0.86 6.51 7.92
C GLY A 79 -1.47 5.24 7.32
N TYR A 80 -0.69 4.41 6.61
CA TYR A 80 -1.10 3.07 6.22
C TYR A 80 -0.54 2.06 7.24
N GLU A 81 -1.41 1.53 8.09
CA GLU A 81 -1.03 0.57 9.12
C GLU A 81 -0.90 -0.85 8.54
N LEU A 82 0.21 -1.51 8.87
CA LEU A 82 0.46 -2.91 8.62
C LEU A 82 0.74 -3.63 9.94
N LYS A 83 0.34 -4.89 10.07
CA LYS A 83 0.64 -5.69 11.25
C LYS A 83 0.91 -7.13 10.88
N PHE A 84 1.99 -7.69 11.41
CA PHE A 84 2.34 -9.09 11.25
C PHE A 84 2.36 -9.78 12.62
N GLY A 85 2.25 -11.11 12.63
CA GLY A 85 2.23 -11.90 13.86
C GLY A 85 2.79 -13.31 13.72
N PRO A 86 2.93 -14.06 14.83
CA PRO A 86 3.57 -15.39 14.86
C PRO A 86 2.94 -16.45 13.93
N ASN A 87 1.71 -16.22 13.47
CA ASN A 87 1.02 -17.08 12.49
C ASN A 87 0.24 -16.24 11.46
N ASP A 88 0.59 -14.96 11.31
CA ASP A 88 -0.10 -14.04 10.44
C ASP A 88 0.92 -13.25 9.62
N ASN A 89 1.05 -13.64 8.36
CA ASN A 89 1.93 -13.00 7.39
C ASN A 89 1.17 -12.04 6.48
N GLN A 90 -0.11 -11.76 6.76
CA GLN A 90 -0.94 -10.83 6.00
C GLN A 90 -0.98 -9.49 6.73
N GLY A 91 -0.22 -8.52 6.21
CA GLY A 91 -0.03 -7.23 6.87
C GLY A 91 -1.28 -6.36 6.96
N SER A 92 -2.27 -6.55 6.08
CA SER A 92 -3.50 -5.75 6.02
C SER A 92 -4.67 -6.58 5.51
N ASP A 93 -5.83 -6.38 6.12
CA ASP A 93 -7.12 -6.91 5.68
C ASP A 93 -7.95 -5.87 4.92
N SER A 94 -7.38 -4.70 4.62
CA SER A 94 -8.08 -3.63 3.95
C SER A 94 -8.39 -4.00 2.50
N VAL A 95 -9.66 -3.86 2.13
CA VAL A 95 -10.13 -4.04 0.76
C VAL A 95 -10.79 -2.76 0.29
N PHE A 96 -10.36 -2.29 -0.87
CA PHE A 96 -10.86 -1.09 -1.53
C PHE A 96 -11.67 -1.49 -2.76
N LEU A 97 -12.66 -0.68 -3.11
CA LEU A 97 -13.52 -0.95 -4.27
C LEU A 97 -13.30 0.11 -5.33
N SER A 98 -13.09 -0.36 -6.55
CA SER A 98 -13.00 0.46 -7.75
C SER A 98 -13.99 -0.05 -8.79
N VAL A 99 -14.41 0.85 -9.67
CA VAL A 99 -15.29 0.53 -10.79
C VAL A 99 -14.58 0.88 -12.08
N ILE A 100 -14.61 -0.05 -13.03
CA ILE A 100 -14.15 0.18 -14.40
C ILE A 100 -15.35 0.66 -15.22
N GLY A 101 -15.25 1.90 -15.69
CA GLY A 101 -16.27 2.54 -16.53
C GLY A 101 -16.29 1.99 -17.95
N PRO A 102 -17.28 2.40 -18.77
CA PRO A 102 -17.35 2.02 -20.19
C PRO A 102 -16.13 2.48 -21.01
N ASP A 103 -15.44 3.51 -20.54
CA ASP A 103 -14.21 4.07 -21.09
C ASP A 103 -12.95 3.31 -20.66
N GLY A 104 -13.09 2.27 -19.84
CA GLY A 104 -11.96 1.51 -19.29
C GLY A 104 -11.26 2.19 -18.10
N GLU A 105 -11.70 3.39 -17.71
CA GLU A 105 -11.10 4.14 -16.62
C GLU A 105 -11.61 3.67 -15.25
N TYR A 106 -10.67 3.55 -14.31
CA TYR A 106 -10.96 3.24 -12.92
C TYR A 106 -11.53 4.47 -12.20
N ARG A 107 -12.54 4.24 -11.39
CA ARG A 107 -13.15 5.23 -10.50
C ARG A 107 -13.29 4.64 -9.10
N GLN A 108 -12.90 5.41 -8.10
CA GLN A 108 -13.05 5.03 -6.69
C GLN A 108 -14.54 4.90 -6.32
N VAL A 109 -14.89 3.81 -5.64
CA VAL A 109 -16.22 3.64 -5.06
C VAL A 109 -16.21 4.17 -3.63
N LYS A 110 -16.80 5.35 -3.42
CA LYS A 110 -16.95 5.91 -2.05
C LYS A 110 -18.13 5.31 -1.28
N LYS A 111 -19.12 4.76 -2.00
CA LYS A 111 -20.29 4.09 -1.43
C LYS A 111 -20.88 3.13 -2.47
N LEU A 112 -21.14 1.89 -2.06
CA LEU A 112 -21.92 0.95 -2.87
C LEU A 112 -23.39 1.35 -2.80
N ALA A 113 -24.06 1.53 -3.93
CA ALA A 113 -25.50 1.71 -3.96
C ALA A 113 -26.16 0.39 -3.49
N GLY A 114 -26.91 0.43 -2.38
CA GLY A 114 -27.67 -0.71 -1.86
C GLY A 114 -27.18 -1.33 -0.55
N ALA A 115 -26.08 -0.84 0.05
CA ALA A 115 -25.78 -1.14 1.44
C ALA A 115 -26.58 -0.17 2.33
N ASN A 116 -27.65 -0.68 2.95
CA ASN A 116 -28.45 0.04 3.94
C ASN A 116 -27.64 0.29 5.22
#